data_AF-A0A9X3CU54-F1
#
_entry.id   AF-A0A9X3CU54-F1
#
_cell.length_a   1.000
_cell.length_b   1.000
_cell.length_c   1.000
_cell.angle_alpha   90.00
_cell.angle_beta   90.00
_cell.angle_gamma   90.00
#
_symmetry.space_group_name_H-M   'P 1'
#
loop_
_entity.id
_entity.type
_entity.pdbx_description
1 polymer ?
#
loop_
_entity_poly.entity_id
_entity_poly.type
_entity_poly.pdbx_seq_one_letter_code
_entity_poly.pdbx_strand_id
1 'polypeptide(L)'
;MSLKQASALIVVILLIDQVSKFYIKTHFMLGDEIRVFDWFRILFVENKGMAWGAQIPGEYGKLLLTTFRLIAVPFIGYWLWDSVRKNGSRTLITAIALIFAGAVGNIIDSVFYGVIFEHSYNQVADFMPEAGGYAPMLYGHVVDMLYFPLWSGYLPEWLPIWGGEYFTFFEPVFNIADSAITVGFFLLIIFNKKVFPQDKKEQEQSKETVN
;
A
#
# COMPACT_ATOMS: atom_id res chain seq x y z
N MET A 1 -11.48 -11.29 17.56
CA MET A 1 -10.77 -12.08 16.53
C MET A 1 -9.49 -12.57 17.18
N SER A 2 -9.12 -13.83 17.03
CA SER A 2 -7.91 -14.34 17.71
C SER A 2 -6.63 -13.95 16.96
N LEU A 3 -5.48 -14.02 17.65
CA LEU A 3 -4.19 -13.75 17.01
C LEU A 3 -3.92 -14.70 15.84
N LYS A 4 -4.31 -15.98 15.95
CA LYS A 4 -4.19 -16.96 14.86
C LYS A 4 -4.96 -16.54 13.61
N GLN A 5 -6.17 -16.03 13.77
CA GLN A 5 -6.98 -15.53 12.65
C GLN A 5 -6.35 -14.29 12.01
N ALA A 6 -5.81 -13.37 12.81
CA ALA A 6 -5.10 -12.19 12.31
C ALA A 6 -3.82 -12.57 11.56
N SER A 7 -3.01 -13.48 12.12
CA SER A 7 -1.81 -13.98 11.46
C SER A 7 -2.13 -14.68 10.14
N ALA A 8 -3.19 -15.49 10.09
CA ALA A 8 -3.62 -16.14 8.85
C ALA A 8 -4.02 -15.11 7.77
N LEU A 9 -4.78 -14.08 8.14
CA LEU A 9 -5.15 -12.99 7.24
C LEU A 9 -3.90 -12.26 6.71
N ILE A 10 -2.95 -11.93 7.59
CA ILE A 10 -1.69 -11.27 7.22
C ILE A 10 -0.90 -12.12 6.22
N VAL A 11 -0.73 -13.42 6.50
CA VAL A 11 0.02 -14.33 5.63
C VAL A 11 -0.63 -14.44 4.25
N VAL A 12 -1.95 -14.55 4.17
CA VAL A 12 -2.65 -14.62 2.89
C VAL A 12 -2.45 -13.35 2.07
N ILE A 13 -2.54 -12.17 2.69
CA ILE A 13 -2.34 -10.89 1.98
C ILE A 13 -0.89 -10.76 1.50
N LEU A 14 0.08 -11.10 2.35
CA LEU A 14 1.49 -11.08 1.97
C LEU A 14 1.81 -12.06 0.84
N LEU A 15 1.21 -13.25 0.85
CA LEU A 15 1.37 -14.21 -0.24
C LEU A 15 0.82 -13.67 -1.56
N ILE A 16 -0.40 -13.11 -1.55
CA ILE A 16 -1.00 -12.53 -2.76
C ILE A 16 -0.15 -11.36 -3.26
N ASP A 17 0.27 -10.45 -2.38
CA ASP A 17 1.12 -9.30 -2.71
C ASP A 17 2.44 -9.75 -3.34
N GLN A 18 3.21 -10.59 -2.65
CA GLN A 18 4.56 -10.97 -3.08
C GLN A 18 4.54 -11.88 -4.31
N VAL A 19 3.59 -12.81 -4.42
CA VAL A 19 3.45 -13.63 -5.64
C VAL A 19 3.12 -12.75 -6.84
N SER A 20 2.21 -11.80 -6.68
CA SER A 20 1.82 -10.91 -7.78
C SER A 20 2.98 -10.01 -8.21
N LYS A 21 3.72 -9.43 -7.25
CA LYS A 21 4.88 -8.58 -7.53
C LYS A 21 6.03 -9.36 -8.17
N PHE A 22 6.35 -10.54 -7.66
CA PHE A 22 7.35 -11.43 -8.24
C PHE A 22 7.01 -11.78 -9.68
N TYR A 23 5.74 -12.12 -9.94
CA TYR A 23 5.27 -12.44 -11.29
C TYR A 23 5.46 -11.26 -12.24
N ILE A 24 5.01 -10.06 -11.86
CA ILE A 24 5.19 -8.85 -12.67
C ILE A 24 6.67 -8.61 -12.96
N LYS A 25 7.52 -8.67 -11.94
CA LYS A 25 8.96 -8.41 -12.06
C LYS A 25 9.68 -9.37 -13.03
N THR A 26 9.21 -10.62 -13.11
CA THR A 26 9.83 -11.70 -13.91
C THR A 26 9.15 -11.97 -15.26
N HIS A 27 8.10 -11.22 -15.61
CA HIS A 27 7.36 -11.41 -16.86
C HIS A 27 7.13 -10.11 -17.64
N PHE A 28 7.32 -8.95 -17.02
CA PHE A 28 7.07 -7.64 -17.62
C PHE A 28 8.35 -6.82 -17.66
N MET A 29 8.49 -6.04 -18.72
CA MET A 29 9.44 -4.93 -18.81
C MET A 29 8.82 -3.70 -18.14
N LEU A 30 9.65 -2.79 -17.62
CA LEU A 30 9.13 -1.57 -16.98
C LEU A 30 8.30 -0.77 -18.00
N GLY A 31 7.06 -0.43 -17.64
CA GLY A 31 6.10 0.25 -18.51
C GLY A 31 5.23 -0.67 -19.37
N ASP A 32 5.47 -1.98 -19.37
CA ASP A 32 4.57 -2.93 -20.04
C ASP A 32 3.17 -2.89 -19.43
N GLU A 33 2.17 -2.96 -20.31
CA GLU A 33 0.76 -2.88 -19.97
C GLU A 33 -0.02 -4.05 -20.58
N ILE A 34 -0.88 -4.67 -19.77
CA ILE A 34 -1.97 -5.53 -20.24
C ILE A 34 -3.31 -4.86 -19.91
N ARG A 35 -4.09 -4.58 -20.95
CA ARG A 35 -5.48 -4.12 -20.80
C ARG A 35 -6.38 -5.30 -20.47
N VAL A 36 -6.94 -5.31 -19.26
CA VAL A 36 -7.90 -6.33 -18.81
C VAL A 36 -9.32 -5.88 -19.15
N PHE A 37 -9.65 -4.64 -18.80
CA PHE A 37 -10.86 -3.92 -19.19
C PHE A 37 -10.51 -2.48 -19.56
N ASP A 38 -11.46 -1.75 -20.13
CA ASP A 38 -11.25 -0.34 -20.53
C ASP A 38 -10.84 0.54 -19.34
N TRP A 39 -11.37 0.23 -18.16
CA TRP A 39 -11.15 0.91 -16.90
C TRP A 39 -10.17 0.19 -15.96
N PHE A 40 -9.57 -0.93 -16.37
CA PHE A 40 -8.61 -1.71 -15.56
C PHE A 40 -7.49 -2.31 -16.39
N ARG A 41 -6.26 -1.99 -16.02
CA ARG A 41 -5.03 -2.41 -16.66
C ARG A 41 -4.06 -2.95 -15.61
N ILE A 42 -3.24 -3.91 -16.03
CA ILE A 42 -2.04 -4.32 -15.30
C ILE A 42 -0.89 -3.57 -15.96
N LEU A 43 -0.32 -2.59 -15.26
CA LEU A 43 0.74 -1.71 -15.77
C LEU A 43 1.94 -1.79 -14.85
N PHE A 44 3.07 -2.32 -15.32
CA PHE A 44 4.24 -2.45 -14.47
C PHE A 44 4.94 -1.11 -14.24
N VAL A 45 4.90 -0.64 -12.99
CA VAL A 45 5.62 0.54 -12.52
C VAL A 45 6.50 0.16 -11.32
N GLU A 46 7.70 0.75 -11.26
CA GLU A 46 8.56 0.66 -10.08
C GLU A 46 8.59 1.99 -9.34
N ASN A 47 8.15 1.95 -8.09
CA ASN A 47 8.06 3.12 -7.26
C ASN A 47 9.25 3.23 -6.29
N LYS A 48 9.97 4.34 -6.41
CA LYS A 48 11.07 4.71 -5.50
C LYS A 48 10.60 5.18 -4.11
N GLY A 49 9.35 4.88 -3.73
CA GLY A 49 8.77 5.22 -2.43
C GLY A 49 7.93 6.51 -2.43
N MET A 50 7.65 7.10 -3.58
CA MET A 50 6.92 8.36 -3.72
C MET A 50 5.45 8.05 -4.02
N ALA A 51 4.54 8.51 -3.15
CA ALA A 51 3.11 8.43 -3.43
C ALA A 51 2.66 9.73 -4.13
N TRP A 52 1.78 9.62 -5.13
CA TRP A 52 1.11 10.76 -5.78
C TRP A 52 2.04 11.80 -6.45
N GLY A 53 3.15 11.37 -7.05
CA GLY A 53 4.04 12.26 -7.81
C GLY A 53 4.86 13.25 -6.97
N ALA A 54 4.69 13.29 -5.65
CA ALA A 54 5.48 14.13 -4.76
C ALA A 54 6.88 13.51 -4.57
N GLN A 55 7.88 14.08 -5.23
CA GLN A 55 9.26 13.63 -5.13
C GLN A 55 9.96 14.27 -3.93
N ILE A 56 10.47 13.46 -2.99
CA ILE A 56 11.62 13.87 -2.19
C ILE A 56 12.83 13.47 -3.02
N PRO A 57 13.52 14.43 -3.68
CA PRO A 57 14.60 14.10 -4.61
C PRO A 57 15.75 13.40 -3.87
N GLY A 58 16.26 12.33 -4.49
CA GLY A 58 17.50 11.67 -4.12
C GLY A 58 17.37 10.39 -3.29
N GLU A 59 18.47 9.64 -3.25
CA GLU A 59 18.63 8.38 -2.50
C GLU A 59 18.32 8.52 -1.01
N TYR A 60 18.54 9.71 -0.44
CA TYR A 60 18.22 10.02 0.95
C TYR A 60 16.71 9.99 1.23
N GLY A 61 15.87 10.45 0.30
CA GLY A 61 14.42 10.41 0.43
C GLY A 61 13.89 8.98 0.50
N LYS A 62 14.38 8.10 -0.38
CA LYS A 62 14.06 6.66 -0.37
C LYS A 62 14.45 6.00 0.96
N LEU A 63 15.67 6.27 1.44
CA LEU A 63 16.18 5.69 2.67
C LEU A 63 15.36 6.15 3.88
N LEU A 64 15.01 7.44 3.96
CA LEU A 64 14.15 7.97 5.03
C LEU A 64 12.79 7.28 5.05
N LEU A 65 12.14 7.15 3.89
CA LEU A 65 10.81 6.52 3.79
C LEU A 65 10.85 5.05 4.18
N THR A 66 11.88 4.32 3.74
CA THR A 66 12.07 2.91 4.08
C THR A 66 12.36 2.75 5.58
N THR A 67 13.21 3.61 6.14
CA THR A 67 13.54 3.61 7.57
C THR A 67 12.33 3.94 8.43
N PHE A 68 11.53 4.94 8.03
CA PHE A 68 10.28 5.27 8.70
C PHE A 68 9.33 4.07 8.74
N ARG A 69 9.15 3.35 7.62
CA ARG A 69 8.32 2.14 7.57
C ARG A 69 8.87 1.05 8.49
N LEU A 70 10.18 0.83 8.49
CA LEU A 70 10.86 -0.14 9.37
C LEU A 70 10.64 0.16 10.85
N ILE A 71 10.54 1.44 11.23
CA ILE A 71 10.22 1.86 12.60
C ILE A 71 8.72 1.70 12.88
N ALA A 72 7.85 2.10 11.95
CA ALA A 72 6.40 2.08 12.12
C ALA A 72 5.81 0.67 12.24
N VAL A 73 6.32 -0.30 11.47
CA VAL A 73 5.78 -1.68 11.45
C VAL A 73 5.82 -2.36 12.82
N PRO A 74 6.93 -2.34 13.59
CA PRO A 74 6.95 -2.82 14.97
C PRO A 74 5.87 -2.20 15.86
N PHE A 75 5.62 -0.89 15.75
CA PHE A 75 4.55 -0.23 16.51
C PHE A 75 3.16 -0.73 16.10
N ILE A 76 2.91 -0.91 14.80
CA ILE A 76 1.65 -1.46 14.29
C ILE A 76 1.47 -2.92 14.75
N GLY A 77 2.54 -3.71 14.73
CA GLY A 77 2.54 -5.09 15.21
C GLY A 77 2.26 -5.19 16.71
N TYR A 78 2.87 -4.31 17.51
CA TYR A 78 2.54 -4.17 18.93
C TYR A 78 1.08 -3.76 19.13
N TRP A 79 0.59 -2.78 18.36
CA TRP A 79 -0.80 -2.32 18.45
C TRP A 79 -1.80 -3.43 18.09
N LEU A 80 -1.47 -4.27 17.09
CA LEU A 80 -2.27 -5.46 16.76
C LEU A 80 -2.31 -6.43 17.93
N TRP A 81 -1.15 -6.76 18.50
CA TRP A 81 -1.04 -7.68 19.64
C TRP A 81 -1.82 -7.17 20.85
N ASP A 82 -1.64 -5.90 21.21
CA ASP A 82 -2.34 -5.24 22.32
C ASP A 82 -3.85 -5.22 22.09
N SER A 83 -4.30 -4.87 20.88
CA SER A 83 -5.72 -4.84 20.51
C SER A 83 -6.38 -6.22 20.60
N VAL A 84 -5.66 -7.29 20.21
CA VAL A 84 -6.15 -8.66 20.39
C VAL A 84 -6.24 -9.04 21.87
N ARG A 85 -5.23 -8.69 22.67
CA ARG A 85 -5.18 -8.98 24.12
C ARG A 85 -6.27 -8.26 24.90
N LYS A 86 -6.60 -7.03 24.51
CA LYS A 86 -7.67 -6.22 25.10
C LYS A 86 -9.07 -6.58 24.59
N ASN A 87 -9.22 -7.68 23.85
CA ASN A 87 -10.48 -8.08 23.23
C ASN A 87 -11.12 -6.98 22.37
N GLY A 88 -10.29 -6.23 21.65
CA GLY A 88 -10.73 -5.22 20.70
C GLY A 88 -11.72 -5.78 19.68
N SER A 89 -12.51 -4.88 19.09
CA SER A 89 -13.54 -5.30 18.14
C SER A 89 -12.92 -6.05 16.94
N ARG A 90 -13.69 -6.97 16.35
CA ARG A 90 -13.22 -7.72 15.16
C ARG A 90 -12.82 -6.77 14.02
N THR A 91 -13.54 -5.67 13.86
CA THR A 91 -13.26 -4.64 12.85
C THR A 91 -11.93 -3.94 13.12
N LEU A 92 -11.63 -3.55 14.37
CA LEU A 92 -10.34 -2.97 14.76
C LEU A 92 -9.20 -3.93 14.43
N ILE A 93 -9.29 -5.18 14.88
CA ILE A 93 -8.23 -6.17 14.68
C ILE A 93 -8.02 -6.46 13.18
N THR A 94 -9.10 -6.54 12.40
CA THR A 94 -9.02 -6.73 10.94
C THR A 94 -8.34 -5.54 10.28
N ALA A 95 -8.73 -4.32 10.63
CA ALA A 95 -8.14 -3.11 10.07
C ALA A 95 -6.64 -2.99 10.35
N ILE A 96 -6.21 -3.23 11.60
CA ILE A 96 -4.78 -3.23 11.94
C ILE A 96 -4.04 -4.35 11.20
N ALA A 97 -4.62 -5.54 11.09
CA ALA A 97 -4.00 -6.66 10.38
C ALA A 97 -3.80 -6.35 8.88
N LEU A 98 -4.76 -5.69 8.22
CA LEU A 98 -4.63 -5.23 6.84
C LEU A 98 -3.51 -4.20 6.67
N ILE A 99 -3.48 -3.18 7.55
CA ILE A 99 -2.44 -2.13 7.53
C ILE A 99 -1.06 -2.75 7.77
N PHE A 100 -0.94 -3.64 8.76
CA PHE A 100 0.29 -4.33 9.07
C PHE A 100 0.78 -5.19 7.90
N ALA A 101 -0.11 -5.99 7.29
CA ALA A 101 0.24 -6.84 6.16
C ALA A 101 0.74 -6.02 4.97
N GLY A 102 0.02 -4.96 4.59
CA GLY A 102 0.46 -4.10 3.49
C GLY A 102 1.76 -3.35 3.78
N ALA A 103 1.94 -2.86 5.02
CA ALA A 103 3.18 -2.20 5.41
C ALA A 103 4.38 -3.16 5.35
N VAL A 104 4.21 -4.41 5.80
CA VAL A 104 5.24 -5.46 5.68
C VAL A 104 5.52 -5.80 4.21
N GLY A 105 4.48 -5.97 3.38
CA GLY A 105 4.64 -6.28 1.96
C GLY A 105 5.51 -5.25 1.23
N ASN A 106 5.22 -3.97 1.39
CA ASN A 106 6.03 -2.90 0.79
C ASN A 106 7.44 -2.76 1.40
N ILE A 107 7.65 -3.19 2.65
CA ILE A 107 8.99 -3.27 3.24
C ILE A 107 9.81 -4.37 2.59
N ILE A 108 9.22 -5.53 2.29
CA ILE A 108 9.94 -6.63 1.64
C ILE A 108 10.57 -6.15 0.33
N ASP A 109 9.79 -5.47 -0.51
CA ASP A 109 10.29 -4.89 -1.75
C ASP A 109 11.41 -3.87 -1.48
N SER A 110 11.13 -2.90 -0.61
CA SER A 110 12.05 -1.79 -0.35
C SER A 110 13.39 -2.26 0.22
N VAL A 111 13.37 -3.32 1.02
CA VAL A 111 14.58 -3.87 1.65
C VAL A 111 15.32 -4.81 0.70
N PHE A 112 14.62 -5.70 -0.02
CA PHE A 112 15.24 -6.84 -0.68
C PHE A 112 15.23 -6.80 -2.21
N TYR A 113 14.23 -6.17 -2.85
CA TYR A 113 14.07 -6.30 -4.32
C TYR A 113 15.22 -5.67 -5.10
N GLY A 114 15.88 -4.66 -4.54
CA GLY A 114 17.12 -4.10 -5.11
C GLY A 114 18.25 -5.12 -5.18
N VAL A 115 18.33 -6.04 -4.22
CA VAL A 115 19.43 -6.99 -4.08
C VAL A 115 19.18 -8.26 -4.89
N ILE A 116 17.93 -8.71 -4.97
CA ILE A 116 17.57 -10.04 -5.52
C ILE A 116 17.10 -10.01 -6.96
N PHE A 117 16.83 -8.83 -7.54
CA PHE A 117 16.42 -8.71 -8.94
C PHE A 117 17.38 -7.85 -9.73
N GLU A 118 17.43 -8.09 -11.02
CA GLU A 118 17.99 -7.14 -11.98
C GLU A 118 17.04 -5.96 -12.24
N HIS A 119 17.53 -4.93 -12.92
CA HIS A 119 16.69 -3.81 -13.33
C HIS A 119 15.72 -4.24 -14.44
N SER A 120 14.57 -3.58 -14.52
CA SER A 120 13.54 -3.87 -15.54
C SER A 120 13.53 -2.88 -16.71
N TYR A 121 14.57 -2.04 -16.85
CA TYR A 121 14.65 -1.08 -17.95
C TYR A 121 14.97 -1.79 -19.26
N ASN A 122 14.05 -1.75 -20.22
CA ASN A 122 14.18 -2.39 -21.53
C ASN A 122 14.49 -3.90 -21.47
N GLN A 123 14.19 -4.57 -20.36
CA GLN A 123 14.32 -6.01 -20.19
C GLN A 123 13.40 -6.52 -19.08
N VAL A 124 13.10 -7.81 -19.12
CA VAL A 124 12.48 -8.52 -18.00
C VAL A 124 13.56 -8.77 -16.94
N ALA A 125 13.25 -8.60 -15.65
CA ALA A 125 14.26 -8.74 -14.62
C ALA A 125 14.51 -10.22 -14.28
N ASP A 126 15.77 -10.62 -14.29
CA ASP A 126 16.20 -11.91 -13.77
C ASP A 126 16.16 -11.92 -12.24
N PHE A 127 15.83 -13.09 -11.69
CA PHE A 127 15.86 -13.36 -10.26
C PHE A 127 17.22 -13.94 -9.87
N MET A 128 17.85 -13.35 -8.85
CA MET A 128 19.20 -13.67 -8.37
C MET A 128 20.25 -13.68 -9.50
N PRO A 129 20.44 -12.55 -10.21
CA PRO A 129 21.45 -12.47 -11.28
C PRO A 129 22.86 -12.67 -10.72
N GLU A 130 23.74 -13.34 -11.48
CA GLU A 130 25.12 -13.64 -11.06
C GLU A 130 25.94 -12.37 -10.75
N ALA A 131 25.63 -11.25 -11.43
CA ALA A 131 26.27 -9.96 -11.23
C ALA A 131 25.78 -9.20 -9.97
N GLY A 132 24.78 -9.73 -9.26
CA GLY A 132 24.08 -9.06 -8.17
C GLY A 132 22.92 -8.18 -8.65
N GLY A 133 22.02 -7.84 -7.73
CA GLY A 133 20.83 -7.04 -8.05
C GLY A 133 21.12 -5.57 -8.38
N TYR A 134 20.10 -4.85 -8.85
CA TYR A 134 20.22 -3.47 -9.34
C TYR A 134 20.52 -2.40 -8.26
N ALA A 135 20.35 -2.71 -6.98
CA ALA A 135 20.58 -1.75 -5.90
C ALA A 135 20.98 -2.43 -4.56
N PRO A 136 21.67 -1.71 -3.66
CA PRO A 136 21.93 -2.20 -2.32
C PRO A 136 20.65 -2.44 -1.51
N MET A 137 20.77 -3.17 -0.40
CA MET A 137 19.68 -3.37 0.56
C MET A 137 19.11 -2.03 1.03
N LEU A 138 17.78 -1.95 1.25
CA LEU A 138 17.00 -0.73 1.58
C LEU A 138 16.70 0.22 0.40
N TYR A 139 17.28 -0.02 -0.78
CA TYR A 139 17.07 0.81 -1.97
C TYR A 139 16.18 0.15 -3.03
N GLY A 140 15.56 -0.98 -2.72
CA GLY A 140 14.64 -1.65 -3.64
C GLY A 140 13.43 -0.78 -3.97
N HIS A 141 12.99 -0.79 -5.22
CA HIS A 141 11.75 -0.16 -5.64
C HIS A 141 10.55 -1.04 -5.26
N VAL A 142 9.44 -0.40 -4.92
CA VAL A 142 8.16 -1.09 -4.69
C VAL A 142 7.55 -1.39 -6.06
N VAL A 143 7.09 -2.62 -6.25
CA VAL A 143 6.45 -3.03 -7.52
C VAL A 143 4.97 -2.68 -7.47
N ASP A 144 4.55 -1.82 -8.39
CA ASP A 144 3.17 -1.39 -8.58
C ASP A 144 2.63 -1.95 -9.90
N MET A 145 1.36 -2.36 -9.91
CA MET A 145 0.79 -3.02 -11.09
C MET A 145 -0.69 -2.74 -11.36
N LEU A 146 -1.47 -2.38 -10.36
CA LEU A 146 -2.91 -2.17 -10.50
C LEU A 146 -3.18 -0.74 -10.96
N TYR A 147 -3.69 -0.59 -12.18
CA TYR A 147 -4.00 0.70 -12.78
C TYR A 147 -5.46 0.78 -13.21
N PHE A 148 -6.19 1.80 -12.75
CA PHE A 148 -7.62 1.97 -13.02
C PHE A 148 -7.94 3.34 -13.64
N PRO A 149 -7.63 3.59 -14.92
CA PRO A 149 -8.01 4.82 -15.59
C PRO A 149 -9.53 4.83 -15.82
N LEU A 150 -10.30 5.16 -14.78
CA LEU A 150 -11.75 5.01 -14.75
C LEU A 150 -12.45 5.89 -15.79
N TRP A 151 -11.86 7.03 -16.11
CA TRP A 151 -12.32 7.91 -17.17
C TRP A 151 -11.16 8.70 -17.75
N SER A 152 -11.08 8.81 -19.08
CA SER A 152 -10.11 9.67 -19.74
C SER A 152 -10.78 10.47 -20.86
N GLY A 153 -10.40 11.73 -21.01
CA GLY A 153 -10.93 12.58 -22.07
C GLY A 153 -10.44 14.02 -21.98
N TYR A 154 -10.73 14.79 -23.03
CA TYR A 154 -10.49 16.23 -23.03
C TYR A 154 -11.54 16.92 -22.15
N LEU A 155 -11.05 17.75 -21.23
CA LEU A 155 -11.90 18.55 -20.37
C LEU A 155 -12.62 19.64 -21.20
N PRO A 156 -13.89 19.94 -20.90
CA PRO A 156 -14.62 20.99 -21.62
C PRO A 156 -13.90 22.34 -21.60
N GLU A 157 -13.85 23.03 -22.73
CA GLU A 157 -13.15 24.33 -22.88
C GLU A 157 -13.65 25.41 -21.92
N TRP A 158 -14.87 25.30 -21.39
CA TRP A 158 -15.42 26.27 -20.43
C TRP A 158 -14.78 26.19 -19.04
N LEU A 159 -13.98 25.15 -18.73
CA LEU A 159 -13.29 25.05 -17.45
C LEU A 159 -12.14 26.07 -17.37
N PRO A 160 -12.14 26.96 -16.36
CA PRO A 160 -11.26 28.13 -16.33
C PRO A 160 -9.77 27.81 -16.16
N ILE A 161 -9.41 26.62 -15.67
CA ILE A 161 -8.02 26.24 -15.35
C ILE A 161 -7.53 25.07 -16.20
N TRP A 162 -8.42 24.12 -16.52
CA TRP A 162 -8.05 22.87 -17.18
C TRP A 162 -8.83 22.61 -18.48
N GLY A 163 -9.56 23.62 -18.99
CA GLY A 163 -10.34 23.46 -20.22
C GLY A 163 -9.45 23.12 -21.41
N GLY A 164 -9.84 22.12 -22.20
CA GLY A 164 -9.08 21.64 -23.35
C GLY A 164 -7.90 20.71 -23.02
N GLU A 165 -7.56 20.51 -21.75
CA GLU A 165 -6.51 19.57 -21.34
C GLU A 165 -7.00 18.11 -21.36
N TYR A 166 -6.11 17.18 -21.72
CA TYR A 166 -6.41 15.75 -21.59
C TYR A 166 -6.28 15.32 -20.13
N PHE A 167 -7.35 14.79 -19.56
CA PHE A 167 -7.40 14.37 -18.18
C PHE A 167 -7.71 12.88 -18.07
N THR A 168 -7.08 12.21 -17.11
CA THR A 168 -7.41 10.85 -16.69
C THR A 168 -7.79 10.84 -15.22
N PHE A 169 -9.02 10.46 -14.93
CA PHE A 169 -9.50 10.27 -13.57
C PHE A 169 -8.92 8.98 -12.99
N PHE A 170 -8.23 9.11 -11.86
CA PHE A 170 -7.55 8.04 -11.12
C PHE A 170 -6.31 7.46 -11.84
N GLU A 171 -5.32 8.32 -12.02
CA GLU A 171 -4.00 7.99 -12.58
C GLU A 171 -3.08 7.09 -11.72
N PRO A 172 -3.17 7.06 -10.36
CA PRO A 172 -2.21 6.28 -9.57
C PRO A 172 -2.19 4.79 -9.90
N VAL A 173 -0.98 4.23 -10.00
CA VAL A 173 -0.72 2.78 -10.03
C VAL A 173 -0.30 2.34 -8.63
N PHE A 174 -0.82 1.22 -8.16
CA PHE A 174 -0.56 0.71 -6.81
C PHE A 174 -0.55 -0.81 -6.79
N ASN A 175 -0.32 -1.39 -5.62
CA ASN A 175 -0.27 -2.85 -5.45
C ASN A 175 -1.28 -3.36 -4.40
N ILE A 176 -1.21 -4.67 -4.11
CA ILE A 176 -2.09 -5.34 -3.16
C ILE A 176 -1.82 -4.85 -1.73
N ALA A 177 -0.56 -4.61 -1.37
CA ALA A 177 -0.19 -4.01 -0.09
C ALA A 177 -0.82 -2.61 0.13
N ASP A 178 -0.78 -1.73 -0.87
CA ASP A 178 -1.40 -0.40 -0.78
C ASP A 178 -2.92 -0.48 -0.66
N SER A 179 -3.52 -1.42 -1.39
CA SER A 179 -4.95 -1.73 -1.27
C SER A 179 -5.32 -2.16 0.16
N ALA A 180 -4.51 -3.03 0.77
CA ALA A 180 -4.73 -3.50 2.14
C ALA A 180 -4.59 -2.35 3.15
N ILE A 181 -3.57 -1.51 3.04
CA ILE A 181 -3.40 -0.31 3.89
C ILE A 181 -4.62 0.61 3.76
N THR A 182 -5.05 0.87 2.52
CA THR A 182 -6.15 1.79 2.21
C THR A 182 -7.46 1.28 2.80
N VAL A 183 -7.81 0.00 2.55
CA VAL A 183 -9.02 -0.62 3.12
C VAL A 183 -8.96 -0.64 4.64
N GLY A 184 -7.83 -1.02 5.23
CA GLY A 184 -7.65 -1.01 6.68
C GLY A 184 -7.87 0.38 7.29
N PHE A 185 -7.31 1.42 6.67
CA PHE A 185 -7.51 2.80 7.10
C PHE A 185 -8.98 3.24 7.00
N PHE A 186 -9.65 2.97 5.88
CA PHE A 186 -11.08 3.27 5.73
C PHE A 186 -11.96 2.51 6.73
N LEU A 187 -11.61 1.27 7.09
CA LEU A 187 -12.31 0.53 8.14
C LEU A 187 -12.21 1.23 9.50
N LEU A 188 -11.06 1.81 9.85
CA LEU A 188 -10.90 2.58 11.10
C LEU A 188 -11.76 3.84 11.12
N ILE A 189 -11.87 4.53 9.98
CA ILE A 189 -12.63 5.78 9.87
C ILE A 189 -14.13 5.51 9.80
N ILE A 190 -14.59 4.68 8.87
CA ILE A 190 -16.01 4.43 8.61
C ILE A 190 -16.67 3.75 9.81
N PHE A 191 -15.98 2.79 10.44
CA PHE A 191 -16.49 2.05 11.58
C PHE A 191 -15.95 2.56 12.92
N ASN A 192 -15.54 3.82 13.01
CA ASN A 192 -14.91 4.42 14.18
C ASN A 192 -15.65 4.09 15.50
N LYS A 193 -16.98 4.19 15.55
CA LYS A 193 -17.78 3.85 16.76
C LYS A 193 -17.70 2.38 17.19
N LYS A 194 -17.54 1.45 16.24
CA LYS A 194 -17.35 0.01 16.53
C LYS A 194 -15.89 -0.30 16.89
N VAL A 195 -14.96 0.48 16.35
CA VAL A 195 -13.53 0.33 16.55
C VAL A 195 -13.12 0.87 17.91
N PHE A 196 -13.67 2.03 18.30
CA PHE A 196 -13.48 2.71 19.58
C PHE A 196 -14.85 2.96 20.24
N PRO A 197 -15.42 1.97 20.93
CA PRO A 197 -16.62 2.17 21.72
C PRO A 197 -16.34 3.21 22.80
N GLN A 198 -17.10 4.30 22.84
CA GLN A 198 -17.06 5.24 23.97
C GLN A 198 -17.60 4.53 25.20
N ASP A 199 -16.92 4.68 26.33
CA ASP A 199 -17.40 4.16 27.60
C ASP A 199 -18.73 4.82 27.96
N LYS A 200 -19.75 4.00 28.27
CA LYS A 200 -21.11 4.48 28.60
C LYS A 200 -21.13 5.54 29.71
N LYS A 201 -20.12 5.56 30.59
CA LYS A 201 -19.98 6.53 31.70
C LYS A 201 -19.76 7.97 31.23
N GLU A 202 -19.03 8.20 30.13
CA GLU A 202 -18.82 9.55 29.60
C GLU A 202 -20.07 10.11 28.91
N GLN A 203 -20.91 9.24 28.34
CA GLN A 203 -22.18 9.63 27.72
C GLN A 203 -23.29 9.96 28.73
N GLU A 204 -23.24 9.38 29.93
CA GLU A 204 -24.13 9.74 31.05
C GLU A 204 -23.66 11.04 31.72
N GLN A 205 -22.35 11.19 32.00
CA GLN A 205 -21.81 12.43 32.58
C GLN A 205 -22.00 13.66 31.70
N SER A 206 -21.82 13.54 30.38
CA SER A 206 -22.03 14.66 29.44
C SER A 206 -23.50 15.06 29.25
N LYS A 207 -24.45 14.16 29.56
CA LYS A 207 -25.89 14.47 29.57
C LYS A 207 -26.33 15.12 30.89
N GLU A 208 -25.64 14.82 32.00
CA GLU A 208 -25.89 15.45 33.29
C GLU A 208 -25.29 16.87 33.39
N THR A 209 -24.20 17.19 32.69
CA THR A 209 -23.64 18.57 32.70
C THR A 209 -24.39 19.57 31.82
N VAL A 210 -25.36 19.12 31.02
CA VAL A 210 -26.11 19.95 30.06
C VAL A 210 -27.56 20.22 30.52
N ASN A 211 -27.99 19.62 31.64
CA ASN A 211 -29.25 19.93 32.33
C ASN A 211 -29.00 20.72 33.61
#